data_AF-A0A1Y3QE34-F1
#
_entry.id   AF-A0A1Y3QE34-F1
#
_cell.length_a   1.000
_cell.length_b   1.000
_cell.length_c   1.000
_cell.angle_alpha   90.00
_cell.angle_beta   90.00
_cell.angle_gamma   90.00
#
_symmetry.space_group_name_H-M   'P 1'
#
loop_
_entity.id
_entity.type
_entity.pdbx_description
1 polymer ?
#
loop_
_entity_poly.entity_id
_entity_poly.type
_entity_poly.pdbx_seq_one_letter_code
_entity_poly.pdbx_strand_id
1 'polypeptide(L)'
;MKPVQVFDVKAGKVVRTVPNDEEFQAMAREWLRSVTGLSPRLRPSEDCGFVYRVPLAGTAAVRIGGTAIAVRDIFLFQCERERPLLLVFDPDNRPYLLQFEADLRPFLRKLAAPEAPPPDDRKDRPRFRGIPTGTD
;
A
#
# COMPACT_ATOMS: atom_id res chain seq x y z
N MET A 1 -1.62 7.27 8.90
CA MET A 1 -2.35 6.21 8.17
C MET A 1 -1.86 4.84 8.64
N LYS A 2 -2.65 3.77 8.49
CA LYS A 2 -2.17 2.41 8.79
C LYS A 2 -1.06 2.03 7.79
N PRO A 3 0.02 1.36 8.21
CA PRO A 3 1.18 1.11 7.38
C PRO A 3 0.89 0.12 6.26
N VAL A 4 1.73 0.13 5.22
CA VAL A 4 1.77 -0.93 4.21
C VAL A 4 2.50 -2.13 4.80
N GLN A 5 1.95 -3.32 4.62
CA GLN A 5 2.56 -4.56 5.11
C GLN A 5 2.88 -5.50 3.95
N VAL A 6 4.05 -6.12 4.00
CA VAL A 6 4.49 -7.16 3.08
C VAL A 6 4.43 -8.49 3.79
N PHE A 7 3.54 -9.36 3.34
CA PHE A 7 3.42 -10.73 3.81
C PHE A 7 4.11 -11.65 2.82
N ASP A 8 5.04 -12.46 3.32
CA ASP A 8 5.67 -13.53 2.54
C ASP A 8 4.87 -14.81 2.74
N VAL A 9 4.32 -15.35 1.66
CA VAL A 9 3.45 -16.54 1.71
C VAL A 9 4.26 -17.77 2.10
N LYS A 10 5.50 -17.90 1.62
CA LYS A 10 6.39 -19.02 1.95
C LYS A 10 6.81 -18.97 3.42
N ALA A 11 7.06 -17.77 3.95
CA ALA A 11 7.43 -17.59 5.37
C ALA A 11 6.22 -17.57 6.33
N GLY A 12 4.99 -17.43 5.81
CA GLY A 12 3.76 -17.40 6.59
C GLY A 12 3.62 -16.20 7.53
N LYS A 13 4.34 -15.09 7.27
CA LYS A 13 4.37 -13.92 8.17
C LYS A 13 4.60 -12.61 7.45
N VAL A 14 4.30 -11.51 8.14
CA VAL A 14 4.72 -10.17 7.73
C VAL A 14 6.24 -10.08 7.86
N VAL A 15 6.92 -9.84 6.73
CA VAL A 15 8.38 -9.70 6.65
C VAL A 15 8.83 -8.25 6.60
N ARG A 16 7.91 -7.32 6.28
CA ARG A 16 8.21 -5.89 6.23
C ARG A 16 6.97 -5.05 6.50
N THR A 17 7.16 -3.93 7.17
CA THR A 17 6.17 -2.88 7.40
C THR A 17 6.81 -1.55 7.02
N VAL A 18 6.11 -0.71 6.23
CA VAL A 18 6.62 0.62 5.85
C VAL A 18 5.55 1.69 6.08
N PRO A 19 5.95 2.96 6.32
CA PRO A 19 5.01 4.07 6.35
C PRO A 19 4.17 4.12 5.07
N ASN A 20 2.87 4.31 5.26
CA ASN A 20 1.92 4.48 4.16
C ASN A 20 1.75 5.97 3.89
N ASP A 21 2.40 6.45 2.84
CA ASP A 21 2.42 7.85 2.43
C ASP A 21 1.50 8.10 1.22
N GLU A 22 1.45 9.36 0.77
CA GLU A 22 0.59 9.76 -0.35
C GLU A 22 0.95 9.09 -1.67
N GLU A 23 2.22 8.73 -1.89
CA GLU A 23 2.63 8.00 -3.09
C GLU A 23 2.06 6.57 -3.08
N PHE A 24 2.10 5.87 -1.95
CA PHE A 24 1.43 4.58 -1.80
C PHE A 24 -0.08 4.69 -2.01
N GLN A 25 -0.71 5.76 -1.51
CA GLN A 25 -2.14 6.00 -1.74
C GLN A 25 -2.47 6.26 -3.21
N ALA A 26 -1.67 7.06 -3.91
CA ALA A 26 -1.86 7.36 -5.31
C ALA A 26 -1.79 6.08 -6.16
N MET A 27 -0.78 5.23 -5.92
CA MET A 27 -0.63 3.95 -6.59
C MET A 27 -1.81 3.01 -6.29
N ALA A 28 -2.21 2.89 -5.02
CA ALA A 28 -3.35 2.07 -4.61
C ALA A 28 -4.66 2.48 -5.30
N ARG A 29 -4.91 3.80 -5.42
CA ARG A 29 -6.08 4.35 -6.11
C ARG A 29 -6.00 4.15 -7.62
N GLU A 30 -4.81 4.21 -8.21
CA GLU A 30 -4.60 3.89 -9.62
C GLU A 30 -4.96 2.43 -9.90
N TRP A 31 -4.54 1.50 -9.04
CA TRP A 31 -4.89 0.08 -9.19
C TRP A 31 -6.40 -0.12 -9.23
N LEU A 32 -7.15 0.47 -8.29
CA LEU A 32 -8.61 0.40 -8.25
C LEU A 32 -9.28 1.02 -9.50
N ARG A 33 -8.74 2.12 -10.02
CA ARG A 33 -9.25 2.75 -11.26
C ARG A 33 -8.99 1.91 -12.51
N SER A 34 -7.92 1.12 -12.49
CA SER A 34 -7.54 0.22 -13.59
C SER A 34 -8.20 -1.17 -13.51
N VAL A 35 -9.14 -1.40 -12.59
CA VAL A 35 -9.86 -2.67 -12.48
C VAL A 35 -10.70 -2.90 -13.73
N THR A 36 -10.48 -4.04 -14.38
CA THR A 36 -11.20 -4.44 -15.59
C THR A 36 -12.36 -5.38 -15.30
N GLY A 37 -12.39 -5.99 -14.11
CA GLY A 37 -13.49 -6.81 -13.65
C GLY A 37 -13.08 -7.84 -12.60
N LEU A 38 -13.97 -8.80 -12.38
CA LEU A 38 -13.70 -9.94 -11.53
C LEU A 38 -12.60 -10.82 -12.15
N SER A 39 -11.82 -11.46 -11.29
CA SER A 39 -10.96 -12.55 -11.71
C SER A 39 -11.84 -13.75 -12.14
N PRO A 40 -11.52 -14.45 -13.24
CA PRO A 40 -12.14 -15.74 -13.55
C PRO A 40 -11.75 -16.81 -12.52
N ARG A 41 -10.78 -16.53 -11.66
CA ARG A 41 -10.31 -17.42 -10.60
C ARG A 41 -11.08 -17.15 -9.31
N LEU A 42 -11.38 -18.22 -8.60
CA LEU A 42 -12.03 -18.15 -7.28
C LEU A 42 -11.03 -17.81 -6.16
N ARG A 43 -9.73 -18.08 -6.35
CA ARG A 43 -8.66 -17.89 -5.37
C ARG A 43 -7.35 -17.51 -6.06
N PRO A 44 -6.44 -16.77 -5.39
CA PRO A 44 -5.05 -16.63 -5.83
C PRO A 44 -4.35 -18.00 -5.91
N SER A 45 -3.37 -18.12 -6.80
CA SER A 45 -2.55 -19.34 -6.91
C SER A 45 -1.63 -19.51 -5.68
N GLU A 46 -1.23 -20.76 -5.42
CA GLU A 46 -0.30 -21.09 -4.33
C GLU A 46 1.14 -20.63 -4.60
N ASP A 47 1.46 -20.30 -5.85
CA ASP A 47 2.75 -19.75 -6.26
C ASP A 47 2.88 -18.23 -6.04
N CYS A 48 1.87 -17.60 -5.42
CA CYS A 48 1.95 -16.20 -5.06
C CYS A 48 2.98 -15.99 -3.95
N GLY A 49 4.11 -15.35 -4.28
CA GLY A 49 5.23 -15.18 -3.35
C GLY A 49 4.94 -14.16 -2.25
N PHE A 50 4.31 -13.04 -2.62
CA PHE A 50 4.06 -11.93 -1.69
C PHE A 50 2.63 -11.41 -1.78
N VAL A 51 2.10 -11.03 -0.62
CA VAL A 51 0.86 -10.26 -0.49
C VAL A 51 1.18 -8.91 0.12
N TYR A 52 0.81 -7.84 -0.58
CA TYR A 52 0.98 -6.48 -0.09
C TYR A 52 -0.36 -5.97 0.42
N ARG A 53 -0.47 -5.70 1.72
CA ARG A 53 -1.63 -5.02 2.29
C ARG A 53 -1.39 -3.52 2.24
N VAL A 54 -2.27 -2.81 1.54
CA VAL A 54 -2.28 -1.36 1.44
C VAL A 54 -3.60 -0.83 1.99
N PRO A 55 -3.63 -0.37 3.25
CA PRO A 55 -4.80 0.32 3.79
C PRO A 55 -4.99 1.67 3.09
N LEU A 56 -6.22 2.04 2.79
CA LEU A 56 -6.55 3.34 2.24
C LEU A 56 -6.78 4.36 3.36
N ALA A 57 -6.38 5.61 3.15
CA ALA A 57 -6.59 6.70 4.11
C ALA A 57 -8.09 7.00 4.35
N GLY A 58 -8.94 6.62 3.40
CA GLY A 58 -10.40 6.66 3.48
C GLY A 58 -11.00 5.59 2.58
N THR A 59 -12.31 5.66 2.36
CA THR A 59 -12.99 4.72 1.44
C THR A 59 -12.73 5.12 -0.01
N ALA A 60 -12.42 4.15 -0.87
CA ALA A 60 -12.42 4.32 -2.33
C ALA A 60 -13.51 3.47 -2.96
N ALA A 61 -14.12 3.96 -4.04
CA ALA A 61 -15.07 3.18 -4.83
C ALA A 61 -14.33 2.44 -5.94
N VAL A 62 -14.58 1.14 -6.08
CA VAL A 62 -14.20 0.35 -7.24
C VAL A 62 -15.45 -0.04 -8.02
N ARG A 63 -15.43 0.11 -9.34
CA ARG A 63 -16.56 -0.30 -10.20
C ARG A 63 -16.29 -1.68 -10.77
N ILE A 64 -17.25 -2.58 -10.62
CA ILE A 64 -17.19 -3.93 -11.15
C ILE A 64 -18.53 -4.18 -11.86
N GLY A 65 -18.48 -4.21 -13.19
CA GLY A 65 -19.70 -4.23 -14.01
C GLY A 65 -20.61 -3.03 -13.68
N GLY A 66 -21.86 -3.32 -13.29
CA GLY A 66 -22.86 -2.30 -12.94
C GLY A 66 -22.80 -1.78 -11.49
N THR A 67 -21.96 -2.36 -10.64
CA THR A 67 -21.98 -2.08 -9.19
C THR A 67 -20.72 -1.34 -8.76
N ALA A 68 -20.86 -0.41 -7.81
CA ALA A 68 -19.74 0.24 -7.14
C ALA A 68 -19.61 -0.32 -5.72
N ILE A 69 -18.39 -0.68 -5.33
CA ILE A 69 -18.08 -1.23 -4.01
C ILE A 69 -17.17 -0.28 -3.27
N ALA A 70 -17.48 -0.05 -1.99
CA ALA A 70 -16.66 0.73 -1.06
C ALA A 70 -15.53 -0.15 -0.50
N VAL A 71 -14.28 0.27 -0.73
CA VAL A 71 -13.06 -0.45 -0.36
C VAL A 71 -12.25 0.37 0.64
N ARG A 72 -11.71 -0.29 1.67
CA ARG A 72 -10.86 0.32 2.71
C ARG A 72 -9.45 -0.28 2.79
N ASP A 73 -9.30 -1.54 2.44
CA ASP A 73 -8.03 -2.25 2.41
C ASP A 73 -7.90 -2.93 1.04
N ILE A 74 -6.71 -2.84 0.45
CA ILE A 74 -6.34 -3.56 -0.77
C ILE A 74 -5.29 -4.60 -0.40
N PHE A 75 -5.48 -5.83 -0.87
CA PHE A 75 -4.49 -6.90 -0.80
C PHE A 75 -4.03 -7.22 -2.21
N LEU A 76 -2.82 -6.83 -2.57
CA LEU A 76 -2.21 -7.12 -3.85
C LEU A 76 -1.49 -8.46 -3.78
N PHE A 77 -1.96 -9.44 -4.54
CA PHE A 77 -1.31 -10.72 -4.72
C PHE A 77 -0.34 -10.63 -5.90
N GLN A 78 0.95 -10.76 -5.62
CA GLN A 78 2.00 -10.83 -6.64
C GLN A 78 2.50 -12.28 -6.76
N CYS A 79 2.33 -12.84 -7.95
CA CYS A 79 2.67 -14.24 -8.24
C CYS A 79 3.78 -14.29 -9.29
N GLU A 80 4.56 -15.37 -9.30
CA GLU A 80 5.76 -15.47 -10.15
C GLU A 80 5.41 -15.69 -11.63
N ARG A 81 4.36 -16.46 -11.91
CA ARG A 81 3.99 -16.90 -13.27
C ARG A 81 2.67 -16.35 -13.76
N GLU A 82 2.00 -15.56 -12.94
CA GLU A 82 0.64 -15.11 -13.20
C GLU A 82 0.52 -13.59 -13.06
N ARG A 83 -0.50 -13.03 -13.71
CA ARG A 83 -0.83 -11.62 -13.53
C ARG A 83 -1.25 -11.36 -12.07
N PRO A 84 -0.82 -10.24 -11.49
CA PRO A 84 -1.19 -9.87 -10.14
C PRO A 84 -2.70 -9.66 -10.03
N LEU A 85 -3.24 -9.88 -8.83
CA LEU A 85 -4.66 -9.70 -8.53
C LEU A 85 -4.83 -8.80 -7.31
N LEU A 86 -5.96 -8.11 -7.25
CA LEU A 86 -6.39 -7.41 -6.04
C LEU A 86 -7.46 -8.24 -5.34
N LEU A 87 -7.30 -8.45 -4.04
CA LEU A 87 -8.39 -8.85 -3.17
C LEU A 87 -8.83 -7.62 -2.37
N VAL A 88 -10.12 -7.35 -2.42
CA VAL A 88 -10.76 -6.27 -1.65
C VAL A 88 -11.97 -6.82 -0.92
N PHE A 89 -12.42 -6.10 0.10
CA PHE A 89 -13.62 -6.43 0.86
C PHE A 89 -14.60 -5.28 0.78
N ASP A 90 -15.88 -5.60 0.62
CA ASP A 90 -16.97 -4.64 0.78
C ASP A 90 -17.27 -4.37 2.27
N PRO A 91 -18.17 -3.43 2.60
CA PRO A 91 -18.53 -3.15 3.99
C PRO A 91 -19.12 -4.34 4.77
N ASP A 92 -19.65 -5.35 4.08
CA ASP A 92 -20.19 -6.59 4.67
C ASP A 92 -19.12 -7.69 4.79
N ASN A 93 -17.84 -7.34 4.59
CA ASN A 93 -16.70 -8.26 4.56
C ASN A 93 -16.79 -9.35 3.46
N ARG A 94 -17.53 -9.10 2.37
CA ARG A 94 -17.53 -10.03 1.23
C ARG A 94 -16.26 -9.82 0.41
N PRO A 95 -15.51 -10.90 0.09
CA PRO A 95 -14.28 -10.79 -0.70
C PRO A 95 -14.58 -10.68 -2.20
N TYR A 96 -13.82 -9.83 -2.88
CA TYR A 96 -13.83 -9.72 -4.34
C TYR A 96 -12.40 -9.81 -4.86
N LEU A 97 -12.16 -10.78 -5.75
CA LEU A 97 -10.88 -10.96 -6.43
C LEU A 97 -10.96 -10.31 -7.80
N LEU A 98 -10.08 -9.34 -8.07
CA LEU A 98 -10.15 -8.42 -9.19
C LEU A 98 -8.91 -8.50 -10.07
N GLN A 99 -9.12 -8.37 -11.36
CA GLN A 99 -8.07 -8.10 -12.34
C GLN A 99 -7.95 -6.60 -12.58
N PHE A 100 -6.74 -6.14 -12.85
CA PHE A 100 -6.42 -4.74 -13.07
C PHE A 100 -5.21 -4.62 -14.02
N GLU A 101 -4.98 -3.42 -14.57
CA GLU A 101 -3.97 -3.20 -15.62
C GLU A 101 -2.84 -2.24 -15.23
N ALA A 102 -2.94 -1.56 -14.09
CA ALA A 102 -1.92 -0.60 -13.66
C ALA A 102 -0.53 -1.24 -13.44
N ASP A 103 0.50 -0.46 -13.71
CA ASP A 103 1.90 -0.87 -13.55
C ASP A 103 2.32 -0.92 -12.07
N LEU A 104 2.87 -2.07 -11.65
CA LEU A 104 3.36 -2.27 -10.28
C LEU A 104 4.82 -1.86 -10.08
N ARG A 105 5.59 -1.60 -11.15
CA ARG A 105 7.01 -1.26 -11.04
C ARG A 105 7.26 -0.06 -10.11
N PRO A 106 6.47 1.04 -10.12
CA PRO A 106 6.67 2.15 -9.20
C PRO A 106 6.52 1.73 -7.72
N PHE A 107 5.52 0.91 -7.43
CA PHE A 107 5.24 0.42 -6.07
C PHE A 107 6.35 -0.49 -5.56
N LEU A 108 6.77 -1.46 -6.38
CA LEU A 108 7.84 -2.39 -6.02
C LEU A 108 9.19 -1.67 -5.86
N ARG A 109 9.48 -0.65 -6.69
CA ARG A 109 10.69 0.18 -6.55
C ARG A 109 10.68 0.97 -5.25
N LYS A 110 9.56 1.62 -4.91
CA LYS A 110 9.43 2.36 -3.66
C LYS A 110 9.57 1.46 -2.45
N LEU A 111 8.99 0.25 -2.50
CA LEU A 111 9.24 -0.76 -1.47
C LEU A 111 10.71 -1.15 -1.43
N ALA A 112 11.37 -1.43 -2.54
CA ALA A 112 12.77 -1.84 -2.54
C ALA A 112 13.74 -0.73 -2.08
N ALA A 113 13.32 0.53 -2.10
CA ALA A 113 14.15 1.63 -1.62
C ALA A 113 14.52 1.43 -0.12
N PRO A 114 15.77 1.73 0.26
CA PRO A 114 16.13 1.83 1.66
C PRO A 114 15.24 2.87 2.32
N GLU A 115 14.79 2.60 3.54
CA GLU A 115 13.97 3.53 4.31
C GLU A 115 14.72 4.86 4.41
N ALA A 116 14.13 5.94 3.88
CA ALA A 116 14.73 7.26 3.96
C ALA A 116 14.92 7.58 5.46
N PRO A 117 16.08 8.11 5.86
CA PRO A 117 16.26 8.51 7.25
C PRO A 117 15.16 9.51 7.61
N PRO A 118 14.63 9.46 8.85
CA PRO A 118 13.62 10.42 9.28
C PRO A 118 14.14 11.85 9.06
N PRO A 119 13.26 12.81 8.73
CA PRO A 119 13.66 14.19 8.55
C PRO A 119 14.47 14.66 9.77
N ASP A 120 15.65 15.24 9.51
CA ASP A 120 16.53 15.72 10.57
C ASP A 120 15.99 17.03 11.14
N ASP A 121 15.13 16.93 12.15
CA ASP A 121 14.54 18.06 12.88
C ASP A 121 15.58 19.03 13.46
N ARG A 122 16.87 18.65 13.51
CA ARG A 122 17.97 19.51 13.97
C ARG A 122 18.32 20.63 13.01
N LYS A 123 17.91 20.58 11.74
CA LYS A 123 18.22 21.64 10.76
C LYS A 123 17.29 22.86 10.86
N ASP A 124 16.06 22.66 11.34
CA ASP A 124 15.05 23.74 11.42
C ASP A 124 14.95 24.38 12.82
N ARG A 125 15.73 23.91 13.80
CA ARG A 125 15.76 24.54 15.12
C ARG A 125 16.54 25.86 15.04
N PRO A 126 15.92 27.03 15.30
CA PRO A 126 16.65 28.29 15.36
C PRO A 126 17.73 28.18 16.43
N ARG A 127 18.98 28.51 16.08
CA ARG A 127 20.08 28.56 17.05
C ARG A 127 19.77 29.66 18.05
N PHE A 128 19.39 29.27 19.26
CA PHE A 128 19.28 30.19 20.40
C PHE A 128 20.68 30.79 20.64
N ARG A 129 20.89 32.06 20.27
CA ARG A 129 22.08 32.81 20.70
C ARG A 129 21.94 33.03 22.21
N GLY A 130 22.95 32.60 22.96
CA GLY A 130 22.98 32.71 24.42
C GLY A 130 22.76 34.14 24.91
N ILE A 131 22.08 34.24 26.05
CA ILE A 131 21.87 35.49 26.80
C ILE A 131 23.24 35.95 27.33
N PRO A 132 23.65 37.21 27.16
CA PRO A 132 24.87 37.70 27.77
C PRO A 132 24.66 37.80 29.29
N THR A 133 25.43 37.01 30.05
CA THR A 133 25.58 37.18 31.49
C THR A 133 26.28 38.50 31.76
N GLY A 134 25.51 39.50 32.21
CA GLY A 134 26.05 40.68 32.85
C GLY A 134 26.68 40.28 34.18
N THR A 135 27.89 40.77 34.42
CA THR A 135 28.51 40.80 35.75
C THR A 135 28.94 42.26 35.98
N ASP A 136 28.75 42.71 37.21
CA ASP A 136 28.86 44.08 37.76
C ASP A 136 29.93 45.01 37.17
#